data_AF-A0A969MCU9-F1
#
_entry.id   AF-A0A969MCU9-F1
#
_cell.length_a   1.000
_cell.length_b   1.000
_cell.length_c   1.000
_cell.angle_alpha   90.00
_cell.angle_beta   90.00
_cell.angle_gamma   90.00
#
_symmetry.space_group_name_H-M   'P 1'
#
loop_
_entity.id
_entity.type
_entity.pdbx_description
1 polymer ?
#
loop_
_entity_poly.entity_id
_entity_poly.type
_entity_poly.pdbx_seq_one_letter_code
_entity_poly.pdbx_strand_id
1 'polypeptide(L)'
;MADANLTVEFGEVIQTPTIFPDEQGKVEVTITNQGNTDFNGPLDLKLYASTDKELDLDNLNRIDDVSADGNDLLKGTDELLGTLKQDNITLAPGESQTLTIDFAGSDFRTASVVAPGLYYLFAEVESGNQNGENNLSDAQLITQGDAVIQWNSILLNTIQATGKDGGGGTPPPFAARQQAIVHQAIYDAVLQAPDASDEAAVVGAASQTLIRLFPTQASTIQKLRDDFLEAIPDTEARDNGFKLGKQAADKIINERQNDGSATAQVPFTPGNGIGDWQFTFSDGDTTNQIPGFVDEALFPDWGGVTPFVLESGNQFRPNTFPQYNSPFYATQLNQVKELGAENSTARNADQTQIAQFWAYDRDDSFRPPGQWNQIAQEVALEKGNSLEDNAKLFAVLNTGLADAGIAAWDAKYVYEQLRPITAIREADADNNPNTIADPNWEPLLDTPSFPDYISGHSVFGGAASAILAGFFGDNTSFEIPSQELPGVSRSYGSFSQAANENADSRLFGGVHINAANVDGVSVGENIGNFVFDNFG
;
A
#
# COMPACT_ATOMS: atom_id res chain seq x y z
N MET A 1 6.73 -18.91 -44.41
CA MET A 1 6.32 -18.04 -45.52
C MET A 1 7.12 -16.75 -45.35
N ALA A 2 7.15 -15.84 -46.33
CA ALA A 2 7.80 -14.55 -46.09
C ALA A 2 6.77 -13.71 -45.33
N ASP A 3 6.97 -13.62 -44.01
CA ASP A 3 6.00 -13.00 -43.11
C ASP A 3 6.54 -11.63 -42.69
N ALA A 4 5.65 -10.66 -42.52
CA ALA A 4 6.00 -9.41 -41.86
C ALA A 4 6.47 -9.73 -40.43
N ASN A 5 7.50 -9.03 -39.97
CA ASN A 5 8.05 -9.19 -38.63
C ASN A 5 8.12 -7.80 -38.00
N LEU A 6 7.12 -7.45 -37.18
CA LEU A 6 7.13 -6.15 -36.52
C LEU A 6 7.86 -6.28 -35.19
N THR A 7 8.80 -5.38 -34.96
CA THR A 7 9.46 -5.17 -33.67
C THR A 7 8.98 -3.87 -33.07
N VAL A 8 9.12 -3.74 -31.76
CA VAL A 8 8.67 -2.57 -31.01
C VAL A 8 9.73 -2.13 -30.02
N GLU A 9 10.00 -0.82 -29.97
CA GLU A 9 11.01 -0.21 -29.11
C GLU A 9 10.49 1.11 -28.55
N PHE A 10 10.85 1.44 -27.30
CA PHE A 10 10.58 2.76 -26.74
C PHE A 10 11.51 3.82 -27.34
N GLY A 11 10.95 4.99 -27.62
CA GLY A 11 11.67 6.19 -28.01
C GLY A 11 11.84 7.16 -26.83
N GLU A 12 11.64 8.45 -27.06
CA GLU A 12 11.77 9.47 -26.02
C GLU A 12 10.61 9.42 -25.00
N VAL A 13 10.94 9.56 -23.72
CA VAL A 13 9.97 9.92 -22.67
C VAL A 13 9.78 11.44 -22.72
N ILE A 14 8.81 11.89 -23.52
CA ILE A 14 8.52 13.32 -23.77
C ILE A 14 8.01 14.02 -22.51
N GLN A 15 7.16 13.34 -21.75
CA GLN A 15 6.70 13.77 -20.44
C GLN A 15 6.69 12.53 -19.55
N THR A 16 7.38 12.59 -18.41
CA THR A 16 7.42 11.48 -17.44
C THR A 16 6.01 11.05 -17.12
N PRO A 17 5.65 9.79 -17.37
CA PRO A 17 4.30 9.36 -17.07
C PRO A 17 4.08 9.39 -15.57
N THR A 18 3.10 10.19 -15.17
CA THR A 18 2.51 10.16 -13.85
C THR A 18 1.33 9.23 -13.95
N ILE A 19 1.46 8.06 -13.35
CA ILE A 19 0.36 7.14 -13.27
C ILE A 19 -0.75 7.67 -12.35
N PHE A 20 -0.55 8.74 -11.54
CA PHE A 20 -1.55 9.28 -10.60
C PHE A 20 -1.28 10.73 -10.15
N PRO A 21 -2.31 11.47 -9.64
CA PRO A 21 -3.69 11.52 -10.14
C PRO A 21 -3.76 12.42 -11.39
N ASP A 22 -4.66 12.09 -12.32
CA ASP A 22 -4.61 12.47 -13.74
C ASP A 22 -3.40 11.86 -14.45
N GLU A 23 -3.67 10.82 -15.24
CA GLU A 23 -2.67 10.24 -16.14
C GLU A 23 -2.11 11.33 -17.04
N GLN A 24 -0.87 11.71 -16.78
CA GLN A 24 -0.13 12.60 -17.64
C GLN A 24 1.13 11.87 -18.06
N GLY A 25 1.71 12.27 -19.18
CA GLY A 25 2.86 11.56 -19.70
C GLY A 25 2.71 11.23 -21.15
N LYS A 26 3.84 11.28 -21.84
CA LYS A 26 3.92 10.98 -23.26
C LYS A 26 5.18 10.20 -23.49
N VAL A 27 5.03 8.98 -24.01
CA VAL A 27 6.16 8.15 -24.43
C VAL A 27 6.03 7.85 -25.91
N GLU A 28 7.15 7.88 -26.59
CA GLU A 28 7.20 7.41 -27.97
C GLU A 28 7.41 5.90 -27.99
N VAL A 29 6.71 5.24 -28.91
CA VAL A 29 6.92 3.84 -29.24
C VAL A 29 7.08 3.72 -30.74
N THR A 30 8.19 3.12 -31.17
CA THR A 30 8.51 2.92 -32.58
C THR A 30 8.26 1.48 -32.96
N ILE A 31 7.46 1.29 -34.02
CA ILE A 31 7.17 -0.01 -34.62
C ILE A 31 7.96 -0.11 -35.92
N THR A 32 8.75 -1.16 -36.10
CA THR A 32 9.58 -1.37 -37.29
C THR A 32 9.27 -2.70 -37.96
N ASN A 33 9.12 -2.71 -39.28
CA ASN A 33 9.01 -3.96 -40.03
C ASN A 33 10.40 -4.51 -40.38
N GLN A 34 10.90 -5.42 -39.56
CA GLN A 34 12.14 -6.17 -39.79
C GLN A 34 11.96 -7.39 -40.72
N GLY A 35 10.75 -7.57 -41.27
CA GLY A 35 10.43 -8.63 -42.22
C GLY A 35 10.96 -8.34 -43.63
N ASN A 36 10.80 -9.31 -44.52
CA ASN A 36 11.19 -9.18 -45.94
C ASN A 36 10.02 -8.85 -46.87
N THR A 37 8.84 -8.56 -46.31
CA THR A 37 7.59 -8.24 -47.02
C THR A 37 6.90 -7.06 -46.38
N ASP A 38 6.15 -6.29 -47.16
CA ASP A 38 5.34 -5.18 -46.66
C ASP A 38 4.32 -5.66 -45.63
N PHE A 39 4.22 -4.94 -44.50
CA PHE A 39 3.09 -5.07 -43.57
C PHE A 39 1.98 -4.12 -44.03
N ASN A 40 0.76 -4.63 -44.14
CA ASN A 40 -0.43 -3.83 -44.43
C ASN A 40 -1.60 -4.39 -43.63
N GLY A 41 -2.09 -3.63 -42.65
CA GLY A 41 -3.26 -4.04 -41.89
C GLY A 41 -3.38 -3.38 -40.54
N PRO A 42 -4.36 -3.81 -39.75
CA PRO A 42 -4.52 -3.36 -38.38
C PRO A 42 -3.44 -3.97 -37.48
N LEU A 43 -3.07 -3.24 -36.44
CA LEU A 43 -2.29 -3.75 -35.31
C LEU A 43 -2.81 -3.19 -34.00
N ASP A 44 -2.58 -3.94 -32.93
CA ASP A 44 -2.83 -3.53 -31.56
C ASP A 44 -1.48 -3.28 -30.88
N LEU A 45 -1.30 -2.09 -30.31
CA LEU A 45 -0.14 -1.76 -29.49
C LEU A 45 -0.54 -1.81 -28.02
N LYS A 46 -0.09 -2.84 -27.30
CA LYS A 46 -0.33 -3.02 -25.87
C LYS A 46 0.78 -2.37 -25.07
N LEU A 47 0.41 -1.81 -23.92
CA LEU A 47 1.35 -1.25 -22.97
C LEU A 47 1.15 -1.91 -21.61
N TYR A 48 2.24 -2.35 -21.01
CA TYR A 48 2.27 -2.99 -19.70
C TYR A 48 3.13 -2.19 -18.72
N ALA A 49 2.82 -2.29 -17.44
CA ALA A 49 3.68 -1.87 -16.35
C ALA A 49 4.13 -3.09 -15.53
N SER A 50 5.35 -3.06 -15.01
CA SER A 50 5.86 -4.00 -14.01
C SER A 50 6.60 -3.26 -12.91
N THR A 51 6.55 -3.82 -11.69
CA THR A 51 7.36 -3.35 -10.56
C THR A 51 8.82 -3.79 -10.65
N ASP A 52 9.13 -4.74 -11.54
CA ASP A 52 10.46 -5.22 -11.81
C ASP A 52 10.75 -5.21 -13.32
N LYS A 53 11.98 -5.58 -13.69
CA LYS A 53 12.44 -5.57 -15.09
C LYS A 53 11.99 -6.83 -15.85
N GLU A 54 11.08 -7.62 -15.30
CA GLU A 54 10.54 -8.84 -15.88
C GLU A 54 9.03 -8.65 -16.14
N LEU A 55 8.52 -9.28 -17.20
CA LEU A 55 7.10 -9.24 -17.55
C LEU A 55 6.54 -10.66 -17.53
N ASP A 56 5.59 -10.89 -16.64
CA ASP A 56 4.82 -12.11 -16.46
C ASP A 56 3.41 -11.93 -17.04
N LEU A 57 3.24 -12.40 -18.28
CA LEU A 57 1.95 -12.36 -18.98
C LEU A 57 0.94 -13.40 -18.45
N ASP A 58 1.40 -14.42 -17.73
CA ASP A 58 0.52 -15.47 -17.17
C ASP A 58 -0.21 -14.97 -15.92
N ASN A 59 0.42 -14.07 -15.17
CA ASN A 59 -0.08 -13.49 -13.92
C ASN A 59 -0.41 -11.99 -14.03
N LEU A 60 -0.88 -11.57 -15.21
CA LEU A 60 -1.14 -10.17 -15.53
C LEU A 60 -2.46 -9.66 -14.95
N ASN A 61 -2.42 -8.49 -14.31
CA ASN A 61 -3.60 -7.78 -13.84
C ASN A 61 -4.31 -7.04 -14.99
N ARG A 62 -5.64 -7.18 -15.09
CA ARG A 62 -6.48 -6.53 -16.12
C ARG A 62 -7.70 -5.87 -15.50
N ILE A 63 -8.23 -4.82 -16.15
CA ILE A 63 -9.39 -4.07 -15.64
C ILE A 63 -10.69 -4.89 -15.61
N ASP A 64 -10.79 -5.89 -16.49
CA ASP A 64 -11.95 -6.75 -16.67
C ASP A 64 -11.83 -8.06 -15.89
N ASP A 65 -10.73 -8.26 -15.16
CA ASP A 65 -10.62 -9.31 -14.16
C ASP A 65 -11.50 -8.91 -12.97
N VAL A 66 -12.80 -9.19 -13.13
CA VAL A 66 -13.76 -9.24 -12.05
C VAL A 66 -13.98 -10.71 -11.72
N SER A 67 -13.42 -11.15 -10.61
CA SER A 67 -13.62 -12.47 -10.03
C SER A 67 -15.11 -12.66 -9.76
N ALA A 68 -15.60 -13.87 -10.03
CA ALA A 68 -17.00 -14.20 -9.82
C ALA A 68 -17.40 -14.23 -8.33
N ASP A 69 -16.42 -14.20 -7.41
CA ASP A 69 -16.59 -14.22 -5.95
C ASP A 69 -16.36 -12.85 -5.29
N GLY A 70 -15.99 -11.81 -6.05
CA GLY A 70 -15.87 -10.44 -5.55
C GLY A 70 -14.59 -10.14 -4.76
N ASN A 71 -13.64 -11.08 -4.73
CA ASN A 71 -12.35 -10.94 -4.05
C ASN A 71 -11.22 -10.92 -5.09
N ASP A 72 -11.17 -9.85 -5.90
CA ASP A 72 -10.16 -9.66 -6.95
C ASP A 72 -8.78 -9.36 -6.38
N LEU A 73 -8.12 -10.39 -5.86
CA LEU A 73 -6.68 -10.38 -5.65
C LEU A 73 -5.97 -10.09 -6.98
N LEU A 74 -4.93 -9.26 -6.90
CA LEU A 74 -3.97 -9.01 -7.96
C LEU A 74 -3.34 -10.36 -8.30
N LYS A 75 -3.35 -10.69 -9.59
CA LYS A 75 -2.73 -11.92 -10.11
C LYS A 75 -1.22 -11.87 -10.02
N GLY A 76 -0.61 -10.68 -10.04
CA GLY A 76 0.84 -10.48 -10.09
C GLY A 76 1.29 -9.05 -9.77
N THR A 77 2.54 -8.70 -10.13
CA THR A 77 3.06 -7.31 -10.06
C THR A 77 2.91 -6.53 -11.36
N ASP A 78 2.33 -7.18 -12.35
CA ASP A 78 2.41 -6.70 -13.72
C ASP A 78 0.99 -6.38 -14.18
N GLU A 79 0.85 -5.35 -15.00
CA GLU A 79 -0.46 -4.81 -15.33
C GLU A 79 -0.55 -4.40 -16.80
N LEU A 80 -1.66 -4.76 -17.45
CA LEU A 80 -2.02 -4.18 -18.74
C LEU A 80 -2.58 -2.76 -18.51
N LEU A 81 -1.85 -1.77 -18.99
CA LEU A 81 -2.25 -0.36 -18.93
C LEU A 81 -3.24 0.00 -20.03
N GLY A 82 -3.18 -0.65 -21.19
CA GLY A 82 -4.08 -0.33 -22.28
C GLY A 82 -3.68 -0.91 -23.61
N THR A 83 -4.49 -0.64 -24.62
CA THR A 83 -4.28 -1.12 -25.99
C THR A 83 -4.66 -0.03 -26.98
N LEU A 84 -3.66 0.53 -27.65
CA LEU A 84 -3.85 1.49 -28.73
C LEU A 84 -4.06 0.74 -30.05
N LYS A 85 -5.27 0.83 -30.59
CA LYS A 85 -5.62 0.20 -31.87
C LYS A 85 -5.22 1.08 -33.04
N GLN A 86 -4.58 0.50 -34.04
CA GLN A 86 -4.21 1.17 -35.29
C GLN A 86 -4.85 0.43 -36.45
N ASP A 87 -5.85 1.03 -37.10
CA ASP A 87 -6.66 0.33 -38.11
C ASP A 87 -5.94 0.10 -39.45
N ASN A 88 -5.01 0.99 -39.82
CA ASN A 88 -4.34 0.98 -41.12
C ASN A 88 -2.88 1.44 -41.02
N ILE A 89 -1.98 0.51 -40.71
CA ILE A 89 -0.52 0.73 -40.77
C ILE A 89 0.03 0.08 -42.04
N THR A 90 0.89 0.81 -42.74
CA THR A 90 1.66 0.28 -43.87
C THR A 90 3.14 0.51 -43.61
N LEU A 91 3.92 -0.57 -43.57
CA LEU A 91 5.36 -0.52 -43.35
C LEU A 91 6.07 -1.42 -44.36
N ALA A 92 6.87 -0.84 -45.25
CA ALA A 92 7.80 -1.60 -46.10
C ALA A 92 8.93 -2.25 -45.26
N PRO A 93 9.66 -3.24 -45.79
CA PRO A 93 10.86 -3.77 -45.14
C PRO A 93 11.85 -2.68 -44.71
N GLY A 94 12.17 -2.63 -43.41
CA GLY A 94 13.03 -1.64 -42.78
C GLY A 94 12.35 -0.30 -42.45
N GLU A 95 11.09 -0.10 -42.81
CA GLU A 95 10.33 1.11 -42.47
C GLU A 95 9.86 1.06 -41.02
N SER A 96 9.81 2.25 -40.40
CA SER A 96 9.36 2.42 -39.02
C SER A 96 8.29 3.50 -38.92
N GLN A 97 7.40 3.35 -37.95
CA GLN A 97 6.43 4.36 -37.57
C GLN A 97 6.51 4.58 -36.06
N THR A 98 6.67 5.83 -35.65
CA THR A 98 6.65 6.23 -34.24
C THR A 98 5.25 6.71 -33.87
N LEU A 99 4.73 6.17 -32.78
CA LEU A 99 3.46 6.54 -32.17
C LEU A 99 3.76 7.22 -30.83
N THR A 100 3.08 8.33 -30.56
CA THR A 100 3.09 8.94 -29.23
C THR A 100 1.94 8.36 -28.43
N ILE A 101 2.27 7.62 -27.37
CA ILE A 101 1.30 7.18 -26.38
C ILE A 101 1.08 8.35 -25.42
N ASP A 102 -0.14 8.86 -25.38
CA ASP A 102 -0.59 9.86 -24.43
C ASP A 102 -1.35 9.15 -23.31
N PHE A 103 -0.77 9.12 -22.10
CA PHE A 103 -1.40 8.46 -20.96
C PHE A 103 -2.68 9.17 -20.55
N ALA A 104 -2.86 10.45 -20.87
CA ALA A 104 -4.14 11.15 -20.67
C ALA A 104 -5.25 10.68 -21.64
N GLY A 105 -4.93 9.81 -22.60
CA GLY A 105 -5.85 9.31 -23.60
C GLY A 105 -6.76 8.20 -23.05
N SER A 106 -7.99 8.11 -23.58
CA SER A 106 -8.98 7.11 -23.14
C SER A 106 -8.61 5.63 -23.42
N ASP A 107 -7.53 5.39 -24.15
CA ASP A 107 -7.06 4.05 -24.52
C ASP A 107 -6.17 3.40 -23.45
N PHE A 108 -5.69 4.22 -22.51
CA PHE A 108 -4.83 3.82 -21.40
C PHE A 108 -5.49 4.20 -20.07
N ARG A 109 -5.14 3.47 -19.01
CA ARG A 109 -5.73 3.64 -17.68
C ARG A 109 -4.67 3.72 -16.60
N THR A 110 -5.17 4.06 -15.43
CA THR A 110 -4.45 4.19 -14.19
C THR A 110 -4.06 2.82 -13.64
N ALA A 111 -2.78 2.64 -13.29
CA ALA A 111 -2.20 1.35 -12.92
C ALA A 111 -2.53 0.97 -11.47
N SER A 112 -3.40 0.01 -11.20
CA SER A 112 -3.75 -0.42 -9.84
C SER A 112 -2.63 -1.09 -9.04
N VAL A 113 -1.60 -1.59 -9.72
CA VAL A 113 -0.64 -2.53 -9.11
C VAL A 113 0.65 -1.85 -8.67
N VAL A 114 1.05 -0.75 -9.30
CA VAL A 114 2.41 -0.23 -9.15
C VAL A 114 2.43 1.03 -8.31
N ALA A 115 3.24 1.03 -7.24
CA ALA A 115 3.45 2.24 -6.45
C ALA A 115 4.05 3.36 -7.34
N PRO A 116 3.57 4.61 -7.23
CA PRO A 116 4.16 5.73 -7.96
C PRO A 116 5.65 5.85 -7.60
N GLY A 117 6.48 6.42 -8.47
CA GLY A 117 7.91 6.69 -8.20
C GLY A 117 8.90 5.86 -9.01
N LEU A 118 8.72 4.54 -9.15
CA LEU A 118 9.56 3.70 -10.02
C LEU A 118 8.79 2.51 -10.57
N TYR A 119 8.86 2.33 -11.89
CA TYR A 119 8.30 1.15 -12.58
C TYR A 119 8.90 0.98 -13.98
N TYR A 120 8.62 -0.17 -14.59
CA TYR A 120 9.07 -0.51 -15.93
C TYR A 120 7.89 -0.60 -16.87
N LEU A 121 8.01 0.03 -18.05
CA LEU A 121 7.06 -0.12 -19.14
C LEU A 121 7.54 -1.17 -20.14
N PHE A 122 6.60 -1.93 -20.67
CA PHE A 122 6.79 -2.81 -21.82
C PHE A 122 5.76 -2.49 -22.89
N ALA A 123 6.17 -2.51 -24.15
CA ALA A 123 5.28 -2.36 -25.29
C ALA A 123 5.23 -3.67 -26.07
N GLU A 124 4.04 -4.10 -26.50
CA GLU A 124 3.87 -5.27 -27.37
C GLU A 124 3.04 -4.91 -28.60
N VAL A 125 3.49 -5.33 -29.78
CA VAL A 125 2.75 -5.19 -31.03
C VAL A 125 2.08 -6.52 -31.42
N GLU A 126 0.75 -6.55 -31.46
CA GLU A 126 0.01 -7.71 -31.95
C GLU A 126 -0.60 -7.43 -33.33
N SER A 127 -0.47 -8.41 -34.24
CA SER A 127 -1.17 -8.36 -35.54
C SER A 127 -1.49 -9.76 -36.06
N GLY A 128 -2.54 -9.87 -36.87
CA GLY A 128 -3.03 -11.16 -37.36
C GLY A 128 -2.11 -11.92 -38.34
N ASN A 129 -0.99 -11.32 -38.77
CA ASN A 129 -0.09 -11.86 -39.81
C ASN A 129 1.39 -11.98 -39.37
N GLN A 130 1.68 -12.05 -38.07
CA GLN A 130 3.06 -12.14 -37.55
C GLN A 130 3.46 -13.55 -37.06
N ASN A 131 4.77 -13.85 -37.14
CA ASN A 131 5.42 -14.89 -36.33
C ASN A 131 5.89 -14.23 -35.03
N GLY A 132 5.25 -14.51 -33.89
CA GLY A 132 5.42 -13.80 -32.62
C GLY A 132 6.73 -14.05 -31.86
N GLU A 133 7.89 -13.92 -32.52
CA GLU A 133 9.21 -14.12 -31.86
C GLU A 133 9.90 -12.82 -31.42
N ASN A 134 9.44 -11.61 -31.78
CA ASN A 134 10.10 -10.33 -31.41
C ASN A 134 9.12 -9.15 -31.24
N ASN A 135 7.91 -9.43 -30.77
CA ASN A 135 6.84 -8.44 -30.72
C ASN A 135 6.77 -7.66 -29.40
N LEU A 136 7.65 -7.94 -28.43
CA LEU A 136 7.73 -7.30 -27.12
C LEU A 136 9.01 -6.45 -27.02
N SER A 137 8.90 -5.25 -26.46
CA SER A 137 10.04 -4.36 -26.27
C SER A 137 10.93 -4.79 -25.09
N ASP A 138 12.15 -4.28 -25.06
CA ASP A 138 12.91 -4.19 -23.81
C ASP A 138 12.17 -3.28 -22.81
N ALA A 139 12.48 -3.46 -21.52
CA ALA A 139 11.90 -2.68 -20.43
C ALA A 139 12.36 -1.21 -20.47
N GLN A 140 11.41 -0.27 -20.49
CA GLN A 140 11.67 1.16 -20.33
C GLN A 140 11.46 1.57 -18.88
N LEU A 141 12.53 1.93 -18.18
CA LEU A 141 12.45 2.42 -16.81
C LEU A 141 11.80 3.81 -16.79
N ILE A 142 10.80 3.97 -15.91
CA ILE A 142 10.17 5.25 -15.56
C ILE A 142 10.49 5.54 -14.09
N THR A 143 10.99 6.75 -13.82
CA THR A 143 11.28 7.21 -12.47
C THR A 143 10.65 8.58 -12.23
N GLN A 144 10.26 8.84 -10.98
CA GLN A 144 9.80 10.13 -10.49
C GLN A 144 10.48 10.42 -9.15
N GLY A 145 10.70 11.70 -8.87
CA GLY A 145 11.36 12.13 -7.64
C GLY A 145 12.81 11.67 -7.53
N ASP A 146 13.37 11.84 -6.35
CA ASP A 146 14.73 11.43 -6.00
C ASP A 146 14.82 9.95 -5.59
N ALA A 147 16.02 9.52 -5.19
CA ALA A 147 16.26 8.15 -4.75
C ALA A 147 15.41 7.73 -3.54
N VAL A 148 15.05 8.64 -2.62
CA VAL A 148 14.20 8.32 -1.46
C VAL A 148 12.79 7.97 -1.93
N ILE A 149 12.24 8.76 -2.86
CA ILE A 149 10.93 8.46 -3.48
C ILE A 149 10.97 7.11 -4.17
N GLN A 150 11.98 6.86 -5.00
CA GLN A 150 12.07 5.62 -5.77
C GLN A 150 12.23 4.38 -4.87
N TRP A 151 13.02 4.48 -3.80
CA TRP A 151 13.16 3.38 -2.83
C TRP A 151 11.96 3.23 -1.88
N ASN A 152 11.16 4.27 -1.67
CA ASN A 152 9.85 4.16 -1.06
C ASN A 152 8.89 3.33 -1.94
N SER A 153 8.86 3.57 -3.26
CA SER A 153 8.09 2.76 -4.21
C SER A 153 8.50 1.29 -4.16
N ILE A 154 9.81 1.02 -4.18
CA ILE A 154 10.34 -0.35 -4.10
C ILE A 154 9.93 -1.02 -2.78
N LEU A 155 9.95 -0.30 -1.66
CA LEU A 155 9.46 -0.80 -0.37
C LEU A 155 7.97 -1.16 -0.41
N LEU A 156 7.12 -0.29 -0.97
CA LEU A 156 5.68 -0.56 -1.11
C LEU A 156 5.42 -1.78 -2.00
N ASN A 157 6.08 -1.86 -3.16
CA ASN A 157 5.99 -3.01 -4.07
C ASN A 157 6.53 -4.30 -3.41
N THR A 158 7.58 -4.20 -2.58
CA THR A 158 8.12 -5.34 -1.83
C THR A 158 7.10 -5.89 -0.83
N ILE A 159 6.41 -5.01 -0.09
CA ILE A 159 5.34 -5.39 0.85
C ILE A 159 4.20 -6.06 0.09
N GLN A 160 3.73 -5.43 -0.99
CA GLN A 160 2.67 -5.95 -1.84
C GLN A 160 3.00 -7.36 -2.37
N ALA A 161 4.24 -7.55 -2.82
CA ALA A 161 4.70 -8.82 -3.38
C ALA A 161 4.73 -9.98 -2.37
N THR A 162 4.62 -9.71 -1.06
CA THR A 162 4.48 -10.77 -0.04
C THR A 162 3.09 -11.41 -0.04
N GLY A 163 2.08 -10.75 -0.60
CA GLY A 163 0.70 -11.24 -0.64
C GLY A 163 0.36 -12.17 -1.80
N LYS A 164 1.16 -12.15 -2.86
CA LYS A 164 0.88 -12.89 -4.09
C LYS A 164 0.83 -14.39 -3.87
N ASP A 165 0.09 -15.08 -4.73
CA ASP A 165 0.00 -16.54 -4.78
C ASP A 165 -0.35 -17.18 -3.41
N GLY A 166 -1.12 -16.48 -2.58
CA GLY A 166 -1.48 -16.91 -1.23
C GLY A 166 -0.36 -16.79 -0.21
N GLY A 167 0.59 -15.86 -0.40
CA GLY A 167 1.73 -15.61 0.49
C GLY A 167 1.38 -15.03 1.87
N GLY A 168 0.10 -14.71 2.12
CA GLY A 168 -0.40 -14.20 3.41
C GLY A 168 -0.06 -12.73 3.69
N GLY A 169 0.72 -12.10 2.82
CA GLY A 169 1.07 -10.69 2.90
C GLY A 169 1.89 -10.35 4.15
N THR A 170 2.09 -9.04 4.33
CA THR A 170 2.75 -8.50 5.52
C THR A 170 1.69 -7.82 6.39
N PRO A 171 1.38 -8.29 7.61
CA PRO A 171 0.28 -7.70 8.38
C PRO A 171 0.55 -6.24 8.78
N PRO A 172 -0.48 -5.40 8.98
CA PRO A 172 -0.33 -3.94 9.10
C PRO A 172 0.71 -3.44 10.13
N PRO A 173 0.73 -3.93 11.39
CA PRO A 173 1.68 -3.39 12.37
C PRO A 173 3.12 -3.83 12.08
N PHE A 174 3.31 -4.99 11.45
CA PHE A 174 4.61 -5.48 11.01
C PHE A 174 5.11 -4.72 9.78
N ALA A 175 4.20 -4.40 8.84
CA ALA A 175 4.49 -3.55 7.68
C ALA A 175 4.96 -2.15 8.12
N ALA A 176 4.23 -1.48 9.03
CA ALA A 176 4.63 -0.18 9.57
C ALA A 176 6.03 -0.21 10.21
N ARG A 177 6.35 -1.25 10.98
CA ARG A 177 7.68 -1.45 11.57
C ARG A 177 8.78 -1.61 10.51
N GLN A 178 8.53 -2.39 9.46
CA GLN A 178 9.51 -2.57 8.38
C GLN A 178 9.76 -1.26 7.63
N GLN A 179 8.70 -0.50 7.35
CA GLN A 179 8.81 0.81 6.71
C GLN A 179 9.63 1.78 7.58
N ALA A 180 9.44 1.77 8.91
CA ALA A 180 10.24 2.59 9.84
C ALA A 180 11.73 2.23 9.81
N ILE A 181 12.07 0.93 9.81
CA ILE A 181 13.47 0.47 9.76
C ILE A 181 14.16 0.95 8.47
N VAL A 182 13.49 0.81 7.33
CA VAL A 182 14.03 1.21 6.03
C VAL A 182 14.28 2.72 6.00
N HIS A 183 13.27 3.51 6.35
CA HIS A 183 13.36 4.98 6.24
C HIS A 183 14.24 5.62 7.31
N GLN A 184 14.33 5.07 8.53
CA GLN A 184 15.34 5.50 9.50
C GLN A 184 16.76 5.23 9.00
N ALA A 185 17.02 4.07 8.38
CA ALA A 185 18.33 3.78 7.83
C ALA A 185 18.69 4.74 6.67
N ILE A 186 17.71 5.07 5.81
CA ILE A 186 17.88 6.05 4.74
C ILE A 186 18.24 7.42 5.32
N TYR A 187 17.47 7.91 6.30
CA TYR A 187 17.72 9.20 6.94
C TYR A 187 19.09 9.27 7.63
N ASP A 188 19.44 8.24 8.41
CA ASP A 188 20.75 8.14 9.06
C ASP A 188 21.90 8.18 8.04
N ALA A 189 21.73 7.56 6.87
CA ALA A 189 22.73 7.53 5.82
C ALA A 189 22.91 8.89 5.15
N VAL A 190 21.83 9.56 4.78
CA VAL A 190 21.83 10.88 4.14
C VAL A 190 22.44 11.95 5.05
N LEU A 191 22.17 11.92 6.36
CA LEU A 191 22.76 12.87 7.32
C LEU A 191 24.30 12.77 7.45
N GLN A 192 24.90 11.65 7.05
CA GLN A 192 26.30 11.31 7.34
C GLN A 192 27.22 11.34 6.10
N ALA A 193 26.80 11.97 4.99
CA ALA A 193 27.44 11.82 3.67
C ALA A 193 28.30 13.03 3.18
N PRO A 194 29.24 13.61 3.95
CA PRO A 194 29.94 14.83 3.53
C PRO A 194 30.95 14.66 2.38
N ASP A 195 31.26 13.42 1.94
CA ASP A 195 32.15 13.09 0.81
C ASP A 195 31.64 11.84 0.03
N ALA A 196 30.32 11.63 0.04
CA ALA A 196 29.66 10.46 -0.54
C ALA A 196 28.49 10.89 -1.43
N SER A 197 28.07 10.05 -2.38
CA SER A 197 26.80 10.27 -3.08
C SER A 197 25.64 9.92 -2.15
N ASP A 198 24.74 10.89 -1.94
CA ASP A 198 23.53 10.71 -1.17
C ASP A 198 22.63 9.65 -1.80
N GLU A 199 22.53 9.62 -3.13
CA GLU A 199 21.77 8.59 -3.84
C GLU A 199 22.34 7.19 -3.58
N ALA A 200 23.67 7.03 -3.64
CA ALA A 200 24.30 5.76 -3.30
C ALA A 200 24.11 5.39 -1.83
N ALA A 201 24.07 6.37 -0.93
CA ALA A 201 23.78 6.16 0.49
C ALA A 201 22.34 5.69 0.72
N VAL A 202 21.35 6.30 0.05
CA VAL A 202 19.96 5.84 0.03
C VAL A 202 19.88 4.41 -0.48
N VAL A 203 20.49 4.11 -1.64
CA VAL A 203 20.51 2.76 -2.24
C VAL A 203 21.12 1.74 -1.28
N GLY A 204 22.24 2.08 -0.63
CA GLY A 204 22.91 1.23 0.34
C GLY A 204 22.06 0.92 1.56
N ALA A 205 21.38 1.93 2.10
CA ALA A 205 20.52 1.79 3.27
C ALA A 205 19.25 0.98 2.95
N ALA A 206 18.53 1.39 1.89
CA ALA A 206 17.27 0.79 1.48
C ALA A 206 17.45 -0.66 1.04
N SER A 207 18.38 -0.94 0.12
CA SER A 207 18.57 -2.31 -0.37
C SER A 207 19.01 -3.28 0.73
N GLN A 208 19.92 -2.86 1.62
CA GLN A 208 20.40 -3.71 2.72
C GLN A 208 19.30 -4.01 3.73
N THR A 209 18.48 -3.02 4.11
CA THR A 209 17.33 -3.22 4.99
C THR A 209 16.29 -4.13 4.35
N LEU A 210 15.87 -3.83 3.12
CA LEU A 210 14.88 -4.62 2.40
C LEU A 210 15.31 -6.09 2.21
N ILE A 211 16.55 -6.36 1.80
CA ILE A 211 17.06 -7.74 1.64
C ILE A 211 17.00 -8.52 2.96
N ARG A 212 17.23 -7.85 4.10
CA ARG A 212 17.22 -8.50 5.42
C ARG A 212 15.81 -8.70 5.96
N LEU A 213 14.89 -7.78 5.68
CA LEU A 213 13.51 -7.83 6.11
C LEU A 213 12.65 -8.75 5.22
N PHE A 214 12.98 -8.86 3.93
CA PHE A 214 12.25 -9.61 2.91
C PHE A 214 13.18 -10.53 2.12
N PRO A 215 13.70 -11.60 2.75
CA PRO A 215 14.71 -12.47 2.12
C PRO A 215 14.22 -13.17 0.85
N THR A 216 12.91 -13.39 0.70
CA THR A 216 12.30 -13.97 -0.51
C THR A 216 12.40 -13.03 -1.71
N GLN A 217 12.47 -11.71 -1.49
CA GLN A 217 12.60 -10.69 -2.54
C GLN A 217 14.05 -10.26 -2.80
N ALA A 218 15.02 -10.89 -2.13
CA ALA A 218 16.41 -10.45 -2.14
C ALA A 218 17.02 -10.41 -3.54
N SER A 219 16.70 -11.35 -4.43
CA SER A 219 17.23 -11.36 -5.80
C SER A 219 16.74 -10.16 -6.62
N THR A 220 15.45 -9.83 -6.51
CA THR A 220 14.85 -8.68 -7.21
C THR A 220 15.44 -7.38 -6.69
N ILE A 221 15.54 -7.22 -5.37
CA ILE A 221 16.14 -6.04 -4.74
C ILE A 221 17.62 -5.89 -5.10
N GLN A 222 18.38 -6.98 -5.21
CA GLN A 222 19.79 -6.95 -5.62
C GLN A 222 19.96 -6.45 -7.06
N LYS A 223 19.11 -6.89 -7.99
CA LYS A 223 19.12 -6.39 -9.38
C LYS A 223 18.84 -4.90 -9.42
N LEU A 224 17.77 -4.44 -8.75
CA LEU A 224 17.44 -3.01 -8.66
C LEU A 224 18.58 -2.19 -8.08
N ARG A 225 19.17 -2.64 -6.95
CA ARG A 225 20.34 -1.99 -6.35
C ARG A 225 21.50 -1.84 -7.36
N ASP A 226 21.81 -2.91 -8.09
CA ASP A 226 22.95 -2.91 -9.02
C ASP A 226 22.70 -1.94 -10.19
N ASP A 227 21.49 -1.92 -10.75
CA ASP A 227 21.07 -0.97 -11.80
C ASP A 227 21.21 0.49 -11.32
N PHE A 228 20.77 0.80 -10.09
CA PHE A 228 20.90 2.14 -9.50
C PHE A 228 22.36 2.57 -9.32
N LEU A 229 23.22 1.66 -8.83
CA LEU A 229 24.64 1.95 -8.61
C LEU A 229 25.40 2.12 -9.93
N GLU A 230 25.03 1.39 -10.98
CA GLU A 230 25.64 1.54 -12.31
C GLU A 230 25.34 2.92 -12.91
N ALA A 231 24.17 3.49 -12.61
CA ALA A 231 23.77 4.82 -13.08
C ALA A 231 24.56 5.99 -12.45
N ILE A 232 25.29 5.77 -11.35
CA ILE A 232 26.07 6.82 -10.65
C ILE A 232 27.50 6.89 -11.21
N PRO A 233 27.89 7.97 -11.93
CA PRO A 233 29.17 7.99 -12.67
C PRO A 233 30.41 8.15 -11.79
N ASP A 234 30.31 8.87 -10.66
CA ASP A 234 31.42 9.06 -9.74
C ASP A 234 31.58 7.81 -8.87
N THR A 235 32.53 6.95 -9.26
CA THR A 235 32.71 5.65 -8.63
C THR A 235 33.21 5.74 -7.19
N GLU A 236 34.01 6.76 -6.83
CA GLU A 236 34.51 6.92 -5.46
C GLU A 236 33.39 7.42 -4.54
N ALA A 237 32.66 8.47 -4.95
CA ALA A 237 31.52 8.98 -4.20
C ALA A 237 30.42 7.92 -4.06
N ARG A 238 30.17 7.15 -5.13
CA ARG A 238 29.22 6.03 -5.13
C ARG A 238 29.61 4.95 -4.13
N ASP A 239 30.84 4.43 -4.22
CA ASP A 239 31.28 3.33 -3.36
C ASP A 239 31.31 3.75 -1.88
N ASN A 240 31.67 5.00 -1.60
CA ASN A 240 31.61 5.59 -0.26
C ASN A 240 30.17 5.72 0.25
N GLY A 241 29.25 6.23 -0.58
CA GLY A 241 27.83 6.36 -0.23
C GLY A 241 27.18 5.01 0.02
N PHE A 242 27.34 4.06 -0.90
CA PHE A 242 26.79 2.71 -0.73
C PHE A 242 27.28 2.04 0.55
N LYS A 243 28.58 2.19 0.88
CA LYS A 243 29.13 1.67 2.13
C LYS A 243 28.51 2.34 3.36
N LEU A 244 28.34 3.67 3.34
CA LEU A 244 27.71 4.42 4.42
C LEU A 244 26.26 3.98 4.63
N GLY A 245 25.49 3.87 3.55
CA GLY A 245 24.11 3.38 3.58
C GLY A 245 23.99 2.00 4.23
N LYS A 246 24.87 1.06 3.86
CA LYS A 246 24.90 -0.26 4.49
C LYS A 246 25.22 -0.22 5.98
N GLN A 247 26.10 0.69 6.41
CA GLN A 247 26.42 0.86 7.83
C GLN A 247 25.23 1.40 8.62
N ALA A 248 24.48 2.36 8.05
CA ALA A 248 23.24 2.85 8.63
C ALA A 248 22.18 1.73 8.73
N ALA A 249 21.97 0.97 7.65
CA ALA A 249 21.07 -0.18 7.65
C ALA A 249 21.43 -1.23 8.72
N ASP A 250 22.71 -1.63 8.80
CA ASP A 250 23.16 -2.60 9.79
C ASP A 250 22.97 -2.07 11.23
N LYS A 251 23.17 -0.76 11.46
CA LYS A 251 22.91 -0.13 12.77
C LYS A 251 21.43 -0.27 13.16
N ILE A 252 20.51 0.22 12.32
CA ILE A 252 19.07 0.20 12.63
C ILE A 252 18.56 -1.24 12.77
N ILE A 253 18.96 -2.16 11.89
CA ILE A 253 18.57 -3.59 12.02
C ILE A 253 19.04 -4.17 13.36
N ASN A 254 20.28 -3.90 13.77
CA ASN A 254 20.82 -4.43 15.02
C ASN A 254 20.13 -3.86 16.26
N GLU A 255 19.72 -2.59 16.22
CA GLU A 255 18.91 -1.95 17.27
C GLU A 255 17.52 -2.60 17.36
N ARG A 256 16.94 -2.97 16.22
CA ARG A 256 15.59 -3.55 16.14
C ARG A 256 15.52 -5.07 16.22
N GLN A 257 16.64 -5.80 16.19
CA GLN A 257 16.63 -7.27 16.13
C GLN A 257 15.99 -7.96 17.35
N ASN A 258 15.99 -7.30 18.51
CA ASN A 258 15.46 -7.82 19.78
C ASN A 258 14.36 -6.93 20.36
N ASP A 259 13.64 -6.19 19.52
CA ASP A 259 12.59 -5.26 19.95
C ASP A 259 11.28 -5.96 20.37
N GLY A 260 11.21 -7.29 20.33
CA GLY A 260 10.03 -8.08 20.68
C GLY A 260 9.14 -8.45 19.49
N SER A 261 9.38 -7.91 18.28
CA SER A 261 8.50 -8.16 17.13
C SER A 261 8.49 -9.63 16.68
N ALA A 262 9.62 -10.32 16.80
CA ALA A 262 9.77 -11.72 16.38
C ALA A 262 8.99 -12.70 17.29
N THR A 263 8.56 -12.25 18.47
CA THR A 263 7.83 -13.06 19.46
C THR A 263 6.45 -12.49 19.78
N ALA A 264 5.97 -11.51 19.00
CA ALA A 264 4.69 -10.86 19.22
C ALA A 264 3.48 -11.73 18.83
N GLN A 265 3.68 -12.74 17.97
CA GLN A 265 2.68 -13.78 17.74
C GLN A 265 2.76 -14.79 18.89
N VAL A 266 1.70 -14.83 19.71
CA VAL A 266 1.57 -15.76 20.83
C VAL A 266 0.21 -16.44 20.79
N PRO A 267 0.05 -17.64 21.37
CA PRO A 267 -1.26 -18.27 21.49
C PRO A 267 -2.25 -17.35 22.21
N PHE A 268 -3.38 -17.09 21.58
CA PHE A 268 -4.48 -16.34 22.18
C PHE A 268 -5.66 -17.26 22.44
N THR A 269 -6.33 -17.08 23.58
CA THR A 269 -7.57 -17.77 23.88
C THR A 269 -8.60 -16.71 24.26
N PRO A 270 -9.63 -16.48 23.42
CA PRO A 270 -10.76 -15.66 23.77
C PRO A 270 -11.29 -15.95 25.17
N GLY A 271 -11.60 -14.89 25.92
CA GLY A 271 -12.34 -15.04 27.16
C GLY A 271 -13.79 -15.50 26.91
N ASN A 272 -14.52 -15.80 27.98
CA ASN A 272 -15.93 -16.24 27.93
C ASN A 272 -16.89 -15.23 28.60
N GLY A 273 -16.38 -14.05 28.96
CA GLY A 273 -17.13 -12.94 29.50
C GLY A 273 -17.96 -12.22 28.44
N ILE A 274 -18.91 -11.41 28.91
CA ILE A 274 -19.69 -10.55 28.02
C ILE A 274 -18.76 -9.52 27.40
N GLY A 275 -18.63 -9.60 26.09
CA GLY A 275 -17.81 -8.65 25.34
C GLY A 275 -16.35 -9.04 25.18
N ASP A 276 -15.95 -10.23 25.59
CA ASP A 276 -14.61 -10.75 25.27
C ASP A 276 -14.56 -11.09 23.78
N TRP A 277 -13.59 -10.54 23.05
CA TRP A 277 -13.44 -10.72 21.61
C TRP A 277 -13.34 -12.21 21.26
N GLN A 278 -14.14 -12.64 20.29
CA GLN A 278 -14.12 -13.99 19.72
C GLN A 278 -13.51 -13.95 18.32
N PHE A 279 -12.92 -15.06 17.88
CA PHE A 279 -12.48 -15.22 16.49
C PHE A 279 -13.64 -14.98 15.53
N THR A 280 -13.40 -14.21 14.49
CA THR A 280 -14.33 -13.96 13.37
C THR A 280 -13.76 -14.67 12.15
N PHE A 281 -14.42 -15.74 11.69
CA PHE A 281 -13.94 -16.53 10.56
C PHE A 281 -14.41 -15.91 9.23
N SER A 282 -13.61 -16.08 8.17
CA SER A 282 -13.78 -15.44 6.86
C SER A 282 -15.07 -15.78 6.10
N ASP A 283 -15.88 -16.74 6.56
CA ASP A 283 -17.17 -17.12 5.97
C ASP A 283 -18.38 -16.66 6.81
N GLY A 284 -18.16 -15.77 7.77
CA GLY A 284 -19.18 -15.38 8.73
C GLY A 284 -19.53 -16.49 9.73
N ASP A 285 -18.84 -17.64 9.74
CA ASP A 285 -18.98 -18.59 10.84
C ASP A 285 -18.41 -17.94 12.11
N THR A 286 -19.16 -18.05 13.20
CA THR A 286 -18.74 -17.62 14.55
C THR A 286 -18.33 -18.82 15.39
N THR A 287 -18.37 -20.02 14.81
CA THR A 287 -18.04 -21.27 15.45
C THR A 287 -16.80 -21.90 14.82
N ASN A 288 -15.91 -22.40 15.68
CA ASN A 288 -14.61 -23.00 15.35
C ASN A 288 -14.74 -24.35 14.61
N GLN A 289 -15.48 -24.41 13.50
CA GLN A 289 -15.95 -25.66 12.89
C GLN A 289 -15.25 -26.07 11.59
N ILE A 290 -14.41 -25.23 10.97
CA ILE A 290 -13.61 -25.68 9.82
C ILE A 290 -12.38 -26.45 10.34
N PRO A 291 -12.30 -27.79 10.19
CA PRO A 291 -11.18 -28.56 10.70
C PRO A 291 -9.92 -28.22 9.88
N GLY A 292 -8.94 -27.58 10.53
CA GLY A 292 -7.65 -27.23 9.93
C GLY A 292 -7.47 -25.76 9.56
N PHE A 293 -8.48 -24.91 9.75
CA PHE A 293 -8.38 -23.46 9.67
C PHE A 293 -8.66 -22.86 11.05
N VAL A 294 -7.70 -22.12 11.57
CA VAL A 294 -7.89 -21.23 12.73
C VAL A 294 -7.32 -19.90 12.30
N ASP A 295 -8.18 -18.90 12.11
CA ASP A 295 -7.71 -17.52 12.05
C ASP A 295 -7.12 -17.21 13.44
N GLU A 296 -5.80 -17.19 13.52
CA GLU A 296 -5.10 -16.84 14.75
C GLU A 296 -5.31 -15.36 15.03
N ALA A 297 -5.39 -15.01 16.32
CA ALA A 297 -5.38 -13.63 16.73
C ALA A 297 -4.09 -12.98 16.24
N LEU A 298 -4.20 -11.89 15.48
CA LEU A 298 -3.04 -11.27 14.85
C LEU A 298 -2.18 -10.51 15.87
N PHE A 299 -1.01 -11.05 16.18
CA PHE A 299 0.02 -10.50 17.06
C PHE A 299 -0.48 -9.99 18.43
N PRO A 300 -0.98 -10.86 19.32
CA PRO A 300 -1.52 -10.44 20.62
C PRO A 300 -0.55 -9.64 21.50
N ASP A 301 0.75 -9.95 21.39
CA ASP A 301 1.79 -9.29 22.19
C ASP A 301 2.44 -8.10 21.46
N TRP A 302 1.88 -7.63 20.32
CA TRP A 302 2.49 -6.53 19.55
C TRP A 302 2.59 -5.21 20.33
N GLY A 303 1.68 -4.96 21.28
CA GLY A 303 1.76 -3.81 22.18
C GLY A 303 3.02 -3.79 23.07
N GLY A 304 3.69 -4.93 23.23
CA GLY A 304 4.94 -5.08 23.95
C GLY A 304 6.21 -4.87 23.09
N VAL A 305 6.07 -4.64 21.78
CA VAL A 305 7.20 -4.28 20.93
C VAL A 305 7.80 -2.97 21.43
N THR A 306 9.13 -2.92 21.56
CA THR A 306 9.86 -1.73 21.99
C THR A 306 9.56 -0.60 21.01
N PRO A 307 8.96 0.53 21.43
CA PRO A 307 8.67 1.60 20.49
C PRO A 307 9.92 2.23 19.89
N PHE A 308 9.75 3.02 18.84
CA PHE A 308 10.84 3.77 18.21
C PHE A 308 11.06 5.13 18.91
N VAL A 309 9.97 5.84 19.25
CA VAL A 309 10.01 7.15 19.91
C VAL A 309 9.16 7.19 21.18
N LEU A 310 8.01 6.49 21.23
CA LEU A 310 7.21 6.38 22.45
C LEU A 310 8.01 5.73 23.61
N GLU A 311 7.62 6.04 24.84
CA GLU A 311 8.17 5.39 26.04
C GLU A 311 7.66 3.96 26.21
N SER A 312 6.42 3.70 25.80
CA SER A 312 5.76 2.39 25.87
C SER A 312 4.53 2.36 24.95
N GLY A 313 4.08 1.15 24.56
CA GLY A 313 2.86 0.98 23.76
C GLY A 313 1.60 1.57 24.40
N ASN A 314 1.58 1.64 25.73
CA ASN A 314 0.43 2.16 26.48
C ASN A 314 0.49 3.67 26.77
N GLN A 315 1.49 4.40 26.28
CA GLN A 315 1.68 5.82 26.58
C GLN A 315 0.44 6.67 26.25
N PHE A 316 -0.22 6.37 25.14
CA PHE A 316 -1.42 7.06 24.67
C PHE A 316 -2.67 6.17 24.64
N ARG A 317 -2.64 5.01 25.30
CA ARG A 317 -3.82 4.14 25.39
C ARG A 317 -4.99 4.95 25.98
N PRO A 318 -6.20 4.87 25.39
CA PRO A 318 -7.39 5.42 26.03
C PRO A 318 -7.50 4.94 27.48
N ASN A 319 -8.08 5.73 28.38
CA ASN A 319 -8.27 5.31 29.78
C ASN A 319 -9.55 4.50 29.98
N THR A 320 -10.48 4.59 29.04
CA THR A 320 -11.81 3.97 29.08
C THR A 320 -12.20 3.51 27.70
N PHE A 321 -13.07 2.51 27.61
CA PHE A 321 -13.65 2.02 26.36
C PHE A 321 -15.18 1.96 26.47
N PRO A 322 -15.93 1.90 25.35
CA PRO A 322 -17.39 1.82 25.35
C PRO A 322 -17.91 0.60 26.10
N GLN A 323 -18.60 0.82 27.23
CA GLN A 323 -19.12 -0.27 28.08
C GLN A 323 -20.39 -0.89 27.47
N TYR A 324 -20.42 -2.22 27.34
CA TYR A 324 -21.50 -2.98 26.67
C TYR A 324 -22.91 -2.68 27.19
N ASN A 325 -23.07 -2.52 28.51
CA ASN A 325 -24.38 -2.25 29.12
C ASN A 325 -24.79 -0.76 29.09
N SER A 326 -24.06 0.10 28.37
CA SER A 326 -24.31 1.54 28.34
C SER A 326 -25.21 1.96 27.18
N PRO A 327 -26.04 3.01 27.35
CA PRO A 327 -26.75 3.63 26.24
C PRO A 327 -25.82 4.14 25.13
N PHE A 328 -24.61 4.57 25.50
CA PHE A 328 -23.60 5.01 24.55
C PHE A 328 -23.20 3.88 23.60
N TYR A 329 -22.84 2.70 24.14
CA TYR A 329 -22.51 1.53 23.34
C TYR A 329 -23.67 1.11 22.42
N ALA A 330 -24.91 1.11 22.92
CA ALA A 330 -26.07 0.81 22.09
C ALA A 330 -26.22 1.77 20.90
N THR A 331 -25.96 3.07 21.09
CA THR A 331 -25.94 4.03 19.98
C THR A 331 -24.86 3.69 18.96
N GLN A 332 -23.65 3.33 19.41
CA GLN A 332 -22.55 2.98 18.50
C GLN A 332 -22.85 1.70 17.71
N LEU A 333 -23.34 0.66 18.39
CA LEU A 333 -23.66 -0.64 17.76
C LEU A 333 -24.81 -0.51 16.76
N ASN A 334 -25.85 0.26 17.08
CA ASN A 334 -26.97 0.48 16.16
C ASN A 334 -26.54 1.30 14.92
N GLN A 335 -25.59 2.24 15.08
CA GLN A 335 -25.07 3.02 13.97
C GLN A 335 -24.30 2.13 12.97
N VAL A 336 -23.40 1.27 13.44
CA VAL A 336 -22.68 0.32 12.57
C VAL A 336 -23.61 -0.76 12.02
N LYS A 337 -24.63 -1.19 12.76
CA LYS A 337 -25.65 -2.11 12.24
C LYS A 337 -26.39 -1.53 11.03
N GLU A 338 -26.76 -0.25 11.10
CA GLU A 338 -27.47 0.44 10.03
C GLU A 338 -26.57 0.77 8.83
N LEU A 339 -25.40 1.35 9.06
CA LEU A 339 -24.52 1.86 8.00
C LEU A 339 -23.48 0.84 7.51
N GLY A 340 -23.19 -0.19 8.29
CA GLY A 340 -22.12 -1.16 8.01
C GLY A 340 -22.59 -2.46 7.36
N ALA A 341 -23.90 -2.72 7.31
CA ALA A 341 -24.46 -3.94 6.73
C ALA A 341 -24.09 -4.09 5.24
N GLU A 342 -23.74 -5.28 4.77
CA GLU A 342 -23.47 -5.59 3.36
C GLU A 342 -24.60 -5.04 2.46
N ASN A 343 -25.85 -5.30 2.85
CA ASN A 343 -27.07 -4.90 2.16
C ASN A 343 -27.76 -3.64 2.74
N SER A 344 -26.99 -2.72 3.33
CA SER A 344 -27.53 -1.50 3.94
C SER A 344 -28.41 -0.70 2.96
N THR A 345 -29.56 -0.24 3.45
CA THR A 345 -30.45 0.69 2.72
C THR A 345 -30.28 2.15 3.16
N ALA A 346 -29.49 2.38 4.20
CA ALA A 346 -29.19 3.70 4.75
C ALA A 346 -27.84 4.24 4.24
N ARG A 347 -26.85 3.35 4.02
CA ARG A 347 -25.56 3.69 3.42
C ARG A 347 -25.75 4.07 1.96
N ASN A 348 -25.24 5.24 1.57
CA ASN A 348 -25.28 5.69 0.17
C ASN A 348 -24.07 5.16 -0.64
N ALA A 349 -24.09 5.37 -1.96
CA ALA A 349 -23.05 4.86 -2.86
C ALA A 349 -21.65 5.42 -2.57
N ASP A 350 -21.54 6.70 -2.19
CA ASP A 350 -20.25 7.32 -1.84
C ASP A 350 -19.69 6.71 -0.53
N GLN A 351 -20.53 6.44 0.46
CA GLN A 351 -20.11 5.77 1.70
C GLN A 351 -19.63 4.33 1.46
N THR A 352 -20.26 3.60 0.53
CA THR A 352 -19.75 2.28 0.10
C THR A 352 -18.38 2.42 -0.57
N GLN A 353 -18.21 3.39 -1.45
CA GLN A 353 -16.92 3.66 -2.10
C GLN A 353 -15.85 4.05 -1.07
N ILE A 354 -16.17 4.89 -0.09
CA ILE A 354 -15.26 5.27 1.01
C ILE A 354 -14.79 4.04 1.78
N ALA A 355 -15.70 3.10 2.11
CA ALA A 355 -15.34 1.86 2.81
C ALA A 355 -14.29 1.05 2.04
N GLN A 356 -14.52 0.85 0.75
CA GLN A 356 -13.62 0.10 -0.14
C GLN A 356 -12.31 0.85 -0.39
N PHE A 357 -12.37 2.16 -0.62
CA PHE A 357 -11.22 3.00 -0.92
C PHE A 357 -10.14 2.96 0.15
N TRP A 358 -10.53 2.95 1.42
CA TRP A 358 -9.63 2.92 2.58
C TRP A 358 -9.43 1.51 3.16
N ALA A 359 -9.84 0.44 2.44
CA ALA A 359 -9.76 -0.93 2.96
C ALA A 359 -8.30 -1.33 3.20
N TYR A 360 -7.51 -1.52 2.14
CA TYR A 360 -6.09 -1.93 2.21
C TYR A 360 -5.87 -3.16 3.10
N ASP A 361 -6.88 -4.03 3.19
CA ASP A 361 -6.89 -5.20 4.05
C ASP A 361 -6.49 -6.47 3.28
N ARG A 362 -6.42 -6.39 1.94
CA ARG A 362 -5.93 -7.49 1.10
C ARG A 362 -4.46 -7.79 1.33
N ASP A 363 -4.08 -9.05 1.20
CA ASP A 363 -2.72 -9.53 1.42
C ASP A 363 -1.71 -8.95 0.44
N ASP A 364 -2.15 -8.68 -0.77
CA ASP A 364 -1.42 -8.16 -1.91
C ASP A 364 -1.60 -6.65 -2.09
N SER A 365 -1.92 -5.93 -1.01
CA SER A 365 -1.84 -4.47 -0.93
C SER A 365 -0.59 -4.07 -0.14
N PHE A 366 -0.19 -2.80 -0.22
CA PHE A 366 0.86 -2.27 0.67
C PHE A 366 0.35 -1.91 2.10
N ARG A 367 -0.88 -2.34 2.45
CA ARG A 367 -1.54 -2.14 3.75
C ARG A 367 -1.81 -0.66 4.10
N PRO A 368 -2.60 -0.36 5.16
CA PRO A 368 -2.95 1.03 5.50
C PRO A 368 -1.73 1.94 5.76
N PRO A 369 -0.65 1.50 6.43
CA PRO A 369 0.57 2.31 6.57
C PRO A 369 1.21 2.67 5.21
N GLY A 370 1.17 1.76 4.23
CA GLY A 370 1.66 2.03 2.88
C GLY A 370 0.82 3.08 2.14
N GLN A 371 -0.49 3.13 2.37
CA GLN A 371 -1.36 4.16 1.77
C GLN A 371 -0.97 5.56 2.25
N TRP A 372 -0.63 5.71 3.54
CA TRP A 372 -0.12 6.98 4.07
C TRP A 372 1.27 7.34 3.52
N ASN A 373 2.10 6.36 3.18
CA ASN A 373 3.34 6.61 2.44
C ASN A 373 3.08 7.09 1.02
N GLN A 374 2.07 6.54 0.33
CA GLN A 374 1.67 7.02 -1.00
C GLN A 374 1.20 8.47 -0.95
N ILE A 375 0.35 8.83 0.03
CA ILE A 375 -0.10 10.22 0.25
C ILE A 375 1.08 11.16 0.49
N ALA A 376 2.01 10.77 1.37
CA ALA A 376 3.20 11.57 1.66
C ALA A 376 4.07 11.80 0.42
N GLN A 377 4.21 10.76 -0.40
CA GLN A 377 4.96 10.79 -1.64
C GLN A 377 4.36 11.75 -2.67
N GLU A 378 3.05 11.66 -2.93
CA GLU A 378 2.37 12.53 -3.90
C GLU A 378 2.52 14.00 -3.51
N VAL A 379 2.33 14.31 -2.22
CA VAL A 379 2.51 15.68 -1.71
C VAL A 379 3.97 16.11 -1.81
N ALA A 380 4.93 15.26 -1.46
CA ALA A 380 6.34 15.59 -1.56
C ALA A 380 6.79 15.90 -3.00
N LEU A 381 6.28 15.13 -3.98
CA LEU A 381 6.50 15.37 -5.40
C LEU A 381 5.89 16.71 -5.83
N GLU A 382 4.65 16.99 -5.43
CA GLU A 382 3.98 18.27 -5.73
C GLU A 382 4.72 19.47 -5.13
N LYS A 383 5.25 19.33 -3.92
CA LYS A 383 6.02 20.40 -3.24
C LYS A 383 7.46 20.53 -3.74
N GLY A 384 7.96 19.57 -4.53
CA GLY A 384 9.33 19.57 -5.03
C GLY A 384 10.36 19.48 -3.91
N ASN A 385 10.11 18.61 -2.93
CA ASN A 385 11.03 18.37 -1.81
C ASN A 385 12.43 17.98 -2.29
N SER A 386 13.46 18.34 -1.50
CA SER A 386 14.81 17.82 -1.69
C SER A 386 14.94 16.37 -1.22
N LEU A 387 16.03 15.70 -1.59
CA LEU A 387 16.34 14.34 -1.14
C LEU A 387 16.41 14.27 0.39
N GLU A 388 17.04 15.26 1.02
CA GLU A 388 17.17 15.36 2.47
C GLU A 388 15.83 15.61 3.16
N ASP A 389 14.98 16.47 2.58
CA ASP A 389 13.63 16.70 3.09
C ASP A 389 12.78 15.42 2.99
N ASN A 390 12.89 14.68 1.89
CA ASN A 390 12.21 13.40 1.71
C ASN A 390 12.73 12.34 2.68
N ALA A 391 14.05 12.22 2.87
CA ALA A 391 14.64 11.31 3.84
C ALA A 391 14.08 11.58 5.25
N LYS A 392 13.98 12.86 5.64
CA LYS A 392 13.41 13.24 6.93
C LYS A 392 11.91 12.97 7.01
N LEU A 393 11.14 13.36 5.98
CA LEU A 393 9.69 13.18 5.92
C LEU A 393 9.30 11.72 6.16
N PHE A 394 9.87 10.80 5.37
CA PHE A 394 9.52 9.40 5.46
C PHE A 394 10.05 8.74 6.73
N ALA A 395 11.19 9.17 7.27
CA ALA A 395 11.68 8.66 8.55
C ALA A 395 10.76 9.04 9.71
N VAL A 396 10.31 10.29 9.80
CA VAL A 396 9.35 10.74 10.83
C VAL A 396 8.01 10.05 10.67
N LEU A 397 7.45 10.05 9.45
CA LEU A 397 6.17 9.43 9.14
C LEU A 397 6.13 7.96 9.54
N ASN A 398 7.09 7.17 9.06
CA ASN A 398 7.07 5.73 9.29
C ASN A 398 7.40 5.36 10.73
N THR A 399 8.19 6.18 11.43
CA THR A 399 8.39 6.05 12.87
C THR A 399 7.07 6.26 13.63
N GLY A 400 6.32 7.30 13.27
CA GLY A 400 5.00 7.55 13.83
C GLY A 400 3.99 6.46 13.53
N LEU A 401 3.98 5.94 12.31
CA LEU A 401 3.12 4.82 11.92
C LEU A 401 3.48 3.53 12.67
N ALA A 402 4.78 3.22 12.85
CA ALA A 402 5.19 2.05 13.61
C ALA A 402 4.74 2.13 15.08
N ASP A 403 4.94 3.28 15.72
CA ASP A 403 4.52 3.52 17.11
C ASP A 403 2.98 3.57 17.26
N ALA A 404 2.27 4.08 16.25
CA ALA A 404 0.82 3.97 16.14
C ALA A 404 0.34 2.52 16.11
N GLY A 405 1.02 1.65 15.36
CA GLY A 405 0.72 0.22 15.32
C GLY A 405 0.93 -0.46 16.69
N ILE A 406 2.00 -0.12 17.40
CA ILE A 406 2.27 -0.62 18.76
C ILE A 406 1.14 -0.20 19.71
N ALA A 407 0.78 1.09 19.73
CA ALA A 407 -0.26 1.60 20.62
C ALA A 407 -1.66 1.08 20.30
N ALA A 408 -1.98 0.91 19.02
CA ALA A 408 -3.27 0.36 18.60
C ALA A 408 -3.41 -1.10 19.06
N TRP A 409 -2.39 -1.93 18.84
CA TRP A 409 -2.42 -3.34 19.27
C TRP A 409 -2.40 -3.49 20.79
N ASP A 410 -1.66 -2.62 21.48
CA ASP A 410 -1.68 -2.51 22.93
C ASP A 410 -3.10 -2.27 23.48
N ALA A 411 -3.85 -1.33 22.90
CA ALA A 411 -5.24 -1.10 23.27
C ALA A 411 -6.14 -2.30 22.93
N LYS A 412 -6.00 -2.86 21.72
CA LYS A 412 -6.82 -3.98 21.22
C LYS A 412 -6.80 -5.19 22.14
N TYR A 413 -5.61 -5.63 22.54
CA TYR A 413 -5.45 -6.81 23.39
C TYR A 413 -5.57 -6.53 24.89
N VAL A 414 -5.75 -5.27 25.29
CA VAL A 414 -6.12 -4.90 26.66
C VAL A 414 -7.63 -4.83 26.83
N TYR A 415 -8.34 -4.33 25.82
CA TYR A 415 -9.79 -4.17 25.88
C TYR A 415 -10.55 -5.36 25.31
N GLU A 416 -9.94 -6.09 24.38
CA GLU A 416 -10.50 -7.29 23.75
C GLU A 416 -11.96 -7.08 23.30
N GLN A 417 -12.29 -5.91 22.76
CA GLN A 417 -13.66 -5.58 22.39
C GLN A 417 -14.13 -6.40 21.17
N LEU A 418 -15.36 -6.91 21.24
CA LEU A 418 -16.02 -7.63 20.14
C LEU A 418 -16.07 -6.81 18.87
N ARG A 419 -15.90 -7.48 17.73
CA ARG A 419 -16.18 -6.90 16.42
C ARG A 419 -17.69 -6.73 16.20
N PRO A 420 -18.12 -5.75 15.37
CA PRO A 420 -19.54 -5.52 15.12
C PRO A 420 -20.30 -6.77 14.65
N ILE A 421 -19.71 -7.62 13.80
CA ILE A 421 -20.36 -8.86 13.34
C ILE A 421 -20.83 -9.74 14.51
N THR A 422 -19.94 -10.07 15.45
CA THR A 422 -20.29 -10.87 16.63
C THR A 422 -21.21 -10.09 17.56
N ALA A 423 -20.92 -8.83 17.82
CA ALA A 423 -21.70 -7.99 18.73
C ALA A 423 -23.15 -7.78 18.27
N ILE A 424 -23.40 -7.65 16.96
CA ILE A 424 -24.75 -7.50 16.39
C ILE A 424 -25.49 -8.83 16.36
N ARG A 425 -24.83 -9.93 15.98
CA ARG A 425 -25.47 -11.25 15.93
C ARG A 425 -25.85 -11.76 17.30
N GLU A 426 -25.03 -11.46 18.30
CA GLU A 426 -25.19 -11.93 19.67
C GLU A 426 -25.66 -10.84 20.65
N ALA A 427 -26.24 -9.74 20.14
CA ALA A 427 -26.64 -8.61 20.99
C ALA A 427 -27.60 -9.01 22.14
N ASP A 428 -28.36 -10.10 22.01
CA ASP A 428 -29.21 -10.61 23.10
C ASP A 428 -28.40 -11.07 24.34
N ALA A 429 -27.08 -11.28 24.20
CA ALA A 429 -26.16 -11.70 25.27
C ALA A 429 -25.37 -10.54 25.92
N ASP A 430 -25.54 -9.29 25.46
CA ASP A 430 -24.74 -8.14 25.91
C ASP A 430 -25.29 -7.42 27.17
N ASN A 431 -26.45 -7.86 27.68
CA ASN A 431 -27.21 -7.25 28.80
C ASN A 431 -27.62 -5.78 28.56
N ASN A 432 -27.77 -5.34 27.32
CA ASN A 432 -28.22 -4.01 26.94
C ASN A 432 -29.64 -4.05 26.33
N PRO A 433 -30.64 -3.42 26.96
CA PRO A 433 -32.01 -3.46 26.44
C PRO A 433 -32.23 -2.63 25.15
N ASN A 434 -31.21 -1.89 24.70
CA ASN A 434 -31.29 -1.02 23.52
C ASN A 434 -30.49 -1.54 22.32
N THR A 435 -29.92 -2.74 22.42
CA THR A 435 -29.34 -3.48 21.29
C THR A 435 -30.33 -4.59 20.90
N ILE A 436 -30.34 -4.95 19.62
CA ILE A 436 -31.27 -5.95 19.08
C ILE A 436 -30.45 -6.91 18.23
N ALA A 437 -30.50 -8.19 18.54
CA ALA A 437 -29.77 -9.20 17.78
C ALA A 437 -30.24 -9.25 16.32
N ASP A 438 -29.31 -9.45 15.40
CA ASP A 438 -29.59 -9.85 14.03
C ASP A 438 -28.63 -10.97 13.61
N PRO A 439 -29.03 -12.24 13.76
CA PRO A 439 -28.17 -13.40 13.53
C PRO A 439 -27.67 -13.53 12.08
N ASN A 440 -28.28 -12.83 11.11
CA ASN A 440 -27.90 -12.90 9.69
C ASN A 440 -27.21 -11.62 9.21
N TRP A 441 -26.85 -10.71 10.13
CA TRP A 441 -26.15 -9.48 9.75
C TRP A 441 -24.75 -9.80 9.25
N GLU A 442 -24.38 -9.26 8.10
CA GLU A 442 -23.03 -9.33 7.52
C GLU A 442 -22.47 -7.91 7.33
N PRO A 443 -21.17 -7.69 7.61
CA PRO A 443 -20.49 -6.44 7.31
C PRO A 443 -20.26 -6.28 5.79
N LEU A 444 -20.03 -5.05 5.33
CA LEU A 444 -19.64 -4.79 3.94
C LEU A 444 -18.22 -5.26 3.63
N LEU A 445 -17.29 -5.14 4.58
CA LEU A 445 -15.90 -5.59 4.45
C LEU A 445 -15.65 -6.80 5.34
N ASP A 446 -14.72 -7.66 4.92
CA ASP A 446 -14.25 -8.77 5.75
C ASP A 446 -13.72 -8.27 7.09
N THR A 447 -14.08 -8.98 8.16
CA THR A 447 -13.71 -8.60 9.52
C THR A 447 -12.30 -9.12 9.85
N PRO A 448 -11.32 -8.24 10.12
CA PRO A 448 -9.97 -8.70 10.42
C PRO A 448 -9.85 -9.43 11.77
N SER A 449 -8.94 -10.40 11.85
CA SER A 449 -8.73 -11.34 12.98
C SER A 449 -8.03 -10.75 14.22
N PHE A 450 -8.52 -9.59 14.68
CA PHE A 450 -8.05 -8.93 15.90
C PHE A 450 -9.19 -8.10 16.55
N PRO A 451 -9.09 -7.77 17.85
CA PRO A 451 -10.13 -7.02 18.57
C PRO A 451 -10.48 -5.67 17.94
N ASP A 452 -11.69 -5.20 18.23
CA ASP A 452 -12.27 -3.98 17.67
C ASP A 452 -11.54 -2.71 18.14
N TYR A 453 -11.54 -2.47 19.45
CA TYR A 453 -11.21 -1.17 20.02
C TYR A 453 -9.72 -1.05 20.40
N ILE A 454 -8.97 -0.07 19.88
CA ILE A 454 -9.35 1.01 18.95
C ILE A 454 -9.09 0.64 17.48
N SER A 455 -9.68 1.37 16.54
CA SER A 455 -9.50 1.15 15.09
C SER A 455 -8.05 1.40 14.66
N GLY A 456 -7.39 0.39 14.06
CA GLY A 456 -5.99 0.50 13.60
C GLY A 456 -5.84 1.54 12.49
N HIS A 457 -6.71 1.50 11.48
CA HIS A 457 -6.78 2.52 10.43
C HIS A 457 -6.87 3.92 11.00
N SER A 458 -7.72 4.14 12.01
CA SER A 458 -7.90 5.45 12.62
C SER A 458 -6.66 5.94 13.36
N VAL A 459 -5.94 5.06 14.06
CA VAL A 459 -4.67 5.42 14.74
C VAL A 459 -3.57 5.73 13.72
N PHE A 460 -3.41 4.91 12.67
CA PHE A 460 -2.47 5.20 11.58
C PHE A 460 -2.80 6.52 10.90
N GLY A 461 -4.08 6.76 10.60
CA GLY A 461 -4.53 7.97 9.94
C GLY A 461 -4.36 9.23 10.77
N GLY A 462 -4.67 9.19 12.06
CA GLY A 462 -4.40 10.30 12.97
C GLY A 462 -2.91 10.60 13.13
N ALA A 463 -2.06 9.57 13.19
CA ALA A 463 -0.61 9.75 13.31
C ALA A 463 -0.01 10.35 12.03
N ALA A 464 -0.39 9.81 10.87
CA ALA A 464 0.05 10.32 9.59
C ALA A 464 -0.44 11.75 9.34
N SER A 465 -1.70 12.05 9.64
CA SER A 465 -2.24 13.40 9.41
C SER A 465 -1.52 14.45 10.25
N ALA A 466 -1.27 14.18 11.54
CA ALA A 466 -0.54 15.10 12.41
C ALA A 466 0.90 15.33 11.92
N ILE A 467 1.61 14.26 11.51
CA ILE A 467 2.99 14.38 11.00
C ILE A 467 3.03 15.16 9.68
N LEU A 468 2.17 14.82 8.72
CA LEU A 468 2.12 15.50 7.42
C LEU A 468 1.69 16.96 7.57
N ALA A 469 0.76 17.25 8.46
CA ALA A 469 0.41 18.62 8.83
C ALA A 469 1.59 19.39 9.44
N GLY A 470 2.46 18.73 10.20
CA GLY A 470 3.69 19.30 10.73
C GLY A 470 4.70 19.74 9.65
N PHE A 471 4.80 18.98 8.55
CA PHE A 471 5.68 19.30 7.42
C PHE A 471 5.07 20.32 6.45
N PHE A 472 3.81 20.12 6.05
CA PHE A 472 3.21 20.84 4.91
C PHE A 472 2.11 21.82 5.32
N GLY A 473 1.61 21.74 6.56
CA GLY A 473 0.42 22.42 7.03
C GLY A 473 -0.85 21.63 6.74
N ASP A 474 -1.79 21.58 7.69
CA ASP A 474 -2.98 20.72 7.61
C ASP A 474 -3.86 20.99 6.38
N ASN A 475 -4.04 22.26 5.99
CA ASN A 475 -4.85 22.65 4.81
C ASN A 475 -4.15 22.42 3.45
N THR A 476 -3.23 21.46 3.39
CA THR A 476 -2.63 21.04 2.13
C THR A 476 -3.63 20.17 1.39
N SER A 477 -4.06 20.63 0.20
CA SER A 477 -4.92 19.83 -0.67
C SER A 477 -4.08 18.84 -1.47
N PHE A 478 -4.65 17.65 -1.69
CA PHE A 478 -4.05 16.60 -2.50
C PHE A 478 -5.13 15.69 -3.05
N GLU A 479 -4.77 14.88 -4.04
CA GLU A 479 -5.62 13.83 -4.58
C GLU A 479 -4.85 12.51 -4.55
N ILE A 480 -5.53 11.42 -4.24
CA ILE A 480 -4.90 10.11 -4.08
C ILE A 480 -5.80 9.03 -4.72
N PRO A 481 -5.22 8.06 -5.44
CA PRO A 481 -5.93 6.87 -5.89
C PRO A 481 -6.06 5.83 -4.78
N SER A 482 -6.74 4.71 -5.09
CA SER A 482 -6.72 3.52 -4.25
C SER A 482 -6.39 2.25 -5.04
N GLN A 483 -5.52 1.41 -4.48
CA GLN A 483 -5.25 0.05 -5.02
C GLN A 483 -6.49 -0.85 -4.93
N GLU A 484 -7.38 -0.57 -3.97
CA GLU A 484 -8.63 -1.30 -3.78
C GLU A 484 -9.68 -0.94 -4.84
N LEU A 485 -9.56 0.25 -5.43
CA LEU A 485 -10.49 0.75 -6.44
C LEU A 485 -9.72 1.34 -7.64
N PRO A 486 -9.21 0.48 -8.54
CA PRO A 486 -8.55 0.90 -9.77
C PRO A 486 -9.36 1.94 -10.54
N GLY A 487 -8.73 3.08 -10.88
CA GLY A 487 -9.38 4.18 -11.60
C GLY A 487 -10.28 5.08 -10.75
N VAL A 488 -10.33 4.88 -9.43
CA VAL A 488 -11.00 5.79 -8.49
C VAL A 488 -9.95 6.60 -7.72
N SER A 489 -10.07 7.93 -7.81
CA SER A 489 -9.29 8.88 -7.01
C SER A 489 -10.22 9.71 -6.11
N ARG A 490 -9.69 10.16 -4.98
CA ARG A 490 -10.38 11.06 -4.05
C ARG A 490 -9.50 12.26 -3.72
N SER A 491 -10.10 13.45 -3.76
CA SER A 491 -9.43 14.71 -3.43
C SER A 491 -9.79 15.17 -2.02
N TYR A 492 -8.79 15.66 -1.29
CA TYR A 492 -8.91 16.16 0.07
C TYR A 492 -8.39 17.58 0.15
N GLY A 493 -9.05 18.42 0.95
CA GLY A 493 -8.61 19.79 1.25
C GLY A 493 -7.61 19.86 2.42
N SER A 494 -7.47 18.78 3.19
CA SER A 494 -6.56 18.70 4.34
C SER A 494 -6.22 17.24 4.70
N PHE A 495 -5.13 17.05 5.44
CA PHE A 495 -4.77 15.73 5.97
C PHE A 495 -5.76 15.27 7.05
N SER A 496 -6.23 16.19 7.90
CA SER A 496 -7.27 15.89 8.89
C SER A 496 -8.59 15.44 8.24
N GLN A 497 -8.98 16.01 7.09
CA GLN A 497 -10.14 15.52 6.33
C GLN A 497 -9.93 14.07 5.87
N ALA A 498 -8.76 13.76 5.30
CA ALA A 498 -8.45 12.40 4.85
C ALA A 498 -8.42 11.39 6.01
N ALA A 499 -7.83 11.75 7.15
CA ALA A 499 -7.79 10.89 8.34
C ALA A 499 -9.18 10.60 8.91
N ASN A 500 -10.08 11.59 8.90
CA ASN A 500 -11.46 11.40 9.33
C ASN A 500 -12.25 10.53 8.35
N GLU A 501 -12.08 10.70 7.03
CA GLU A 501 -12.73 9.82 6.06
C GLU A 501 -12.19 8.38 6.13
N ASN A 502 -10.88 8.22 6.32
CA ASN A 502 -10.25 6.93 6.62
C ASN A 502 -10.85 6.29 7.88
N ALA A 503 -11.14 7.06 8.92
CA ALA A 503 -11.79 6.55 10.12
C ALA A 503 -13.26 6.16 9.88
N ASP A 504 -14.03 7.03 9.21
CA ASP A 504 -15.43 6.79 8.85
C ASP A 504 -15.60 5.57 7.93
N SER A 505 -14.61 5.28 7.09
CA SER A 505 -14.61 4.11 6.19
C SER A 505 -14.85 2.80 6.95
N ARG A 506 -14.35 2.70 8.19
CA ARG A 506 -14.45 1.47 8.99
C ARG A 506 -15.83 1.28 9.61
N LEU A 507 -16.56 2.38 9.82
CA LEU A 507 -17.98 2.35 10.17
C LEU A 507 -18.81 1.89 8.96
N PHE A 508 -18.57 2.48 7.79
CA PHE A 508 -19.29 2.13 6.56
C PHE A 508 -18.99 0.70 6.09
N GLY A 509 -17.78 0.21 6.36
CA GLY A 509 -17.37 -1.18 6.14
C GLY A 509 -17.96 -2.19 7.12
N GLY A 510 -18.57 -1.74 8.22
CA GLY A 510 -19.17 -2.64 9.22
C GLY A 510 -18.17 -3.31 10.16
N VAL A 511 -16.91 -2.87 10.18
CA VAL A 511 -15.82 -3.57 10.90
C VAL A 511 -15.40 -2.87 12.19
N HIS A 512 -15.85 -1.63 12.41
CA HIS A 512 -15.63 -0.88 13.65
C HIS A 512 -16.88 -0.11 14.12
N ILE A 513 -17.07 -0.05 15.44
CA ILE A 513 -17.99 0.93 16.03
C ILE A 513 -17.39 2.34 15.92
N ASN A 514 -18.24 3.38 15.81
CA ASN A 514 -17.74 4.74 15.57
C ASN A 514 -16.84 5.28 16.72
N ALA A 515 -17.08 4.89 17.97
CA ALA A 515 -16.21 5.25 19.08
C ALA A 515 -14.77 4.74 18.92
N ALA A 516 -14.56 3.53 18.38
CA ALA A 516 -13.23 2.99 18.10
C ALA A 516 -12.50 3.82 17.04
N ASN A 517 -13.25 4.41 16.10
CA ASN A 517 -12.72 5.28 15.06
C ASN A 517 -12.32 6.65 15.63
N VAL A 518 -13.23 7.31 16.35
CA VAL A 518 -13.00 8.64 16.94
C VAL A 518 -11.85 8.62 17.94
N ASP A 519 -11.85 7.66 18.86
CA ASP A 519 -10.76 7.52 19.83
C ASP A 519 -9.46 7.12 19.14
N GLY A 520 -9.55 6.30 18.08
CA GLY A 520 -8.40 5.94 17.24
C GLY A 520 -7.72 7.15 16.60
N VAL A 521 -8.48 8.04 15.96
CA VAL A 521 -7.94 9.29 15.36
C VAL A 521 -7.26 10.13 16.43
N SER A 522 -7.91 10.36 17.56
CA SER A 522 -7.36 11.15 18.67
C SER A 522 -6.06 10.56 19.22
N VAL A 523 -6.00 9.24 19.42
CA VAL A 523 -4.76 8.55 19.85
C VAL A 523 -3.68 8.70 18.79
N GLY A 524 -4.02 8.49 17.52
CA GLY A 524 -3.11 8.68 16.39
C GLY A 524 -2.52 10.10 16.35
N GLU A 525 -3.36 11.12 16.42
CA GLU A 525 -2.92 12.53 16.42
C GLU A 525 -1.96 12.84 17.57
N ASN A 526 -2.23 12.32 18.78
CA ASN A 526 -1.34 12.50 19.92
C ASN A 526 0.03 11.82 19.68
N ILE A 527 0.04 10.61 19.11
CA ILE A 527 1.26 9.91 18.73
C ILE A 527 2.01 10.68 17.65
N GLY A 528 1.34 11.09 16.59
CA GLY A 528 1.95 11.81 15.47
C GLY A 528 2.60 13.12 15.91
N ASN A 529 1.90 13.92 16.73
CA ASN A 529 2.46 15.14 17.32
C ASN A 529 3.66 14.84 18.22
N PHE A 530 3.55 13.84 19.09
CA PHE A 530 4.64 13.47 20.00
C PHE A 530 5.88 13.01 19.22
N VAL A 531 5.71 12.16 18.21
CA VAL A 531 6.80 11.70 17.36
C VAL A 531 7.42 12.85 16.60
N PHE A 532 6.62 13.72 15.97
CA PHE A 532 7.13 14.88 15.25
C PHE A 532 7.98 15.81 16.14
N ASP A 533 7.54 16.06 17.38
CA ASP A 533 8.23 16.94 18.33
C ASP A 533 9.50 16.31 18.94
N ASN A 534 9.60 14.98 18.97
CA ASN A 534 10.68 14.24 19.64
C ASN A 534 11.56 13.44 18.66
N PHE A 535 11.36 13.59 17.35
CA PHE A 535 12.20 12.95 16.34
C PHE A 535 13.59 13.59 16.29
N GLY A 536 14.63 12.76 16.41
CA GLY A 536 16.04 13.16 16.57
C GLY A 536 16.73 13.65 15.30
#